data_AF-A0A5B2TD43-F1
#
_entry.id   AF-A0A5B2TD43-F1
#
_cell.length_a   1.000
_cell.length_b   1.000
_cell.length_c   1.000
_cell.angle_alpha   90.00
_cell.angle_beta   90.00
_cell.angle_gamma   90.00
#
_symmetry.space_group_name_H-M   'P 1'
#
loop_
_entity.id
_entity.type
_entity.pdbx_description
1 polymer ?
#
loop_
_entity_poly.entity_id
_entity_poly.type
_entity_poly.pdbx_seq_one_letter_code
_entity_poly.pdbx_strand_id
1 'polypeptide(L)'
;MAPQYPFPFRDGPGPDLESRTLIPAHHPGRRHPWQPRWPVLPRHLPELAGGQKLLGVVSFVNDIHTLGLDTAQGLLMTESFYWDLNDHSRAFTERILPKAPDNYSNQCQAGAYSAALHYLKALGEVGLERAKASDRKIVELMKRMLTDDDAFGPGSIRADGRKLHDVHLFEVKKPEESRGPWDYLKLARTTPAAGAFRPLAEGGCPLVKARRPGSAAALSH
;
A
#
# COMPACT_ATOMS: atom_id res chain seq x y z
N MET A 1 -11.27 29.68 -30.09
CA MET A 1 -9.88 29.25 -30.31
C MET A 1 -9.52 28.23 -29.24
N ALA A 2 -9.57 26.95 -29.60
CA ALA A 2 -9.12 25.83 -28.77
C ALA A 2 -8.12 25.01 -29.60
N PRO A 3 -6.99 24.55 -29.02
CA PRO A 3 -5.92 23.92 -29.78
C PRO A 3 -6.26 22.45 -30.11
N GLN A 4 -5.90 22.04 -31.33
CA GLN A 4 -6.03 20.70 -31.88
C GLN A 4 -4.93 19.79 -31.33
N TYR A 5 -5.29 18.58 -30.89
CA TYR A 5 -4.37 17.45 -30.72
C TYR A 5 -4.55 16.48 -31.90
N PRO A 6 -3.48 15.95 -32.52
CA PRO A 6 -3.59 15.07 -33.67
C PRO A 6 -3.39 13.61 -33.27
N PHE A 7 -4.46 12.82 -33.20
CA PHE A 7 -4.38 11.36 -33.41
C PHE A 7 -5.69 10.88 -34.03
N PRO A 8 -5.69 10.41 -35.29
CA PRO A 8 -6.89 9.87 -35.91
C PRO A 8 -7.11 8.42 -35.45
N PHE A 9 -8.26 8.18 -34.83
CA PHE A 9 -8.87 6.85 -34.78
C PHE A 9 -9.24 6.46 -36.21
N ARG A 10 -8.75 5.32 -36.70
CA ARG A 10 -9.11 4.79 -38.02
C ARG A 10 -9.99 3.57 -37.81
N ASP A 11 -11.25 3.70 -38.18
CA ASP A 11 -12.19 2.60 -38.34
C ASP A 11 -11.71 1.68 -39.48
N GLY A 12 -11.57 0.39 -39.19
CA GLY A 12 -11.24 -0.67 -40.15
C GLY A 12 -11.85 -2.00 -39.69
N PRO A 13 -12.28 -2.87 -40.62
CA PRO A 13 -13.11 -4.04 -40.31
C PRO A 13 -12.31 -5.10 -39.53
N GLY A 14 -12.97 -5.71 -38.54
CA GLY A 14 -12.40 -6.76 -37.71
C GLY A 14 -12.10 -8.04 -38.51
N PRO A 15 -11.05 -8.80 -38.17
CA PRO A 15 -10.72 -10.02 -38.87
C PRO A 15 -11.66 -11.17 -38.47
N ASP A 16 -12.04 -11.93 -39.49
CA ASP A 16 -13.04 -12.99 -39.49
C ASP A 16 -12.68 -14.18 -38.58
N LEU A 17 -13.70 -14.67 -37.88
CA LEU A 17 -13.66 -15.72 -36.85
C LEU A 17 -13.65 -17.16 -37.42
N GLU A 18 -13.06 -17.40 -38.59
CA GLU A 18 -12.96 -18.77 -39.13
C GLU A 18 -11.63 -19.02 -39.87
N SER A 19 -10.58 -19.31 -39.11
CA SER A 19 -9.52 -20.21 -39.59
C SER A 19 -8.94 -21.03 -38.43
N ARG A 20 -9.51 -22.23 -38.28
CA ARG A 20 -8.99 -23.30 -37.44
C ARG A 20 -7.53 -23.58 -37.76
N THR A 21 -6.64 -23.36 -36.80
CA THR A 21 -5.38 -24.10 -36.69
C THR A 21 -5.17 -24.55 -35.25
N LEU A 22 -5.68 -25.77 -34.98
CA LEU A 22 -5.07 -26.83 -34.17
C LEU A 22 -4.02 -26.38 -33.13
N ILE A 23 -4.48 -26.07 -31.91
CA ILE A 23 -3.62 -26.22 -30.72
C ILE A 23 -3.59 -27.73 -30.41
N PRO A 24 -2.43 -28.41 -30.48
CA PRO A 24 -2.40 -29.83 -30.15
C PRO A 24 -2.65 -30.01 -28.65
N ALA A 25 -3.54 -30.94 -28.32
CA ALA A 25 -3.77 -31.38 -26.96
C ALA A 25 -2.45 -31.81 -26.29
N HIS A 26 -2.24 -31.35 -25.07
CA HIS A 26 -1.05 -31.65 -24.28
C HIS A 26 -1.05 -33.14 -23.90
N HIS A 27 -0.24 -33.95 -24.57
CA HIS A 27 0.01 -35.33 -24.19
C HIS A 27 0.87 -35.38 -22.91
N PRO A 28 0.44 -36.06 -21.84
CA PRO A 28 1.25 -36.23 -20.65
C PRO A 28 2.37 -37.24 -20.96
N GLY A 29 3.58 -36.77 -21.22
CA GLY A 29 4.75 -37.65 -21.30
C GLY A 29 5.92 -37.23 -22.20
N ARG A 30 5.78 -36.22 -23.07
CA ARG A 30 6.92 -35.75 -23.89
C ARG A 30 7.46 -34.42 -23.39
N ARG A 31 8.67 -34.43 -22.82
CA ARG A 31 9.43 -33.21 -22.48
C ARG A 31 10.17 -32.72 -23.72
N HIS A 32 10.11 -31.42 -23.99
CA HIS A 32 10.91 -30.80 -25.04
C HIS A 32 12.36 -30.58 -24.56
N PRO A 33 13.37 -30.80 -25.43
CA PRO A 33 14.80 -30.78 -25.07
C PRO A 33 15.36 -29.41 -24.68
N TRP A 34 14.57 -28.34 -24.82
CA TRP A 34 14.98 -26.96 -24.51
C TRP A 34 14.25 -26.35 -23.30
N GLN A 35 13.48 -27.14 -22.54
CA GLN A 35 12.90 -26.63 -21.30
C GLN A 35 13.94 -26.61 -20.17
N PRO A 36 14.22 -25.45 -19.55
CA PRO A 36 15.09 -25.38 -18.39
C PRO A 36 14.52 -26.24 -17.26
N ARG A 37 15.39 -27.07 -16.68
CA ARG A 37 15.07 -28.00 -15.59
C ARG A 37 15.00 -27.21 -14.29
N TRP A 38 13.91 -26.46 -14.09
CA TRP A 38 13.65 -25.85 -12.79
C TRP A 38 13.41 -26.98 -11.77
N PRO A 39 14.12 -27.03 -10.63
CA PRO A 39 13.77 -27.95 -9.57
C PRO A 39 12.32 -27.64 -9.17
N VAL A 40 11.50 -28.67 -9.10
CA VAL A 40 10.15 -28.57 -8.54
C VAL A 40 10.36 -28.16 -7.09
N LEU A 41 10.11 -26.89 -6.77
CA LEU A 41 10.22 -26.41 -5.40
C LEU A 41 9.27 -27.23 -4.53
N PRO A 42 9.69 -27.69 -3.34
CA PRO A 42 8.80 -28.37 -2.43
C PRO A 42 7.58 -27.50 -2.17
N ARG A 43 6.38 -28.08 -2.27
CA ARG A 43 5.09 -27.39 -2.03
C ARG A 43 4.93 -26.87 -0.60
N HIS A 44 5.82 -27.29 0.30
CA HIS A 44 5.92 -26.80 1.65
C HIS A 44 7.29 -26.19 1.86
N LEU A 45 7.34 -24.91 2.18
CA LEU A 45 8.52 -24.32 2.79
C LEU A 45 8.79 -25.08 4.08
N PRO A 46 10.04 -25.49 4.36
CA PRO A 46 10.35 -26.14 5.62
C PRO A 46 9.95 -25.19 6.76
N GLU A 47 9.18 -25.73 7.70
CA GLU A 47 8.90 -25.07 8.97
C GLU A 47 10.24 -24.67 9.59
N LEU A 48 10.42 -23.38 9.89
CA LEU A 48 11.69 -22.91 10.44
C LEU A 48 11.98 -23.67 11.74
N ALA A 49 13.09 -24.39 11.77
CA ALA A 49 13.50 -25.12 12.95
C ALA A 49 13.63 -24.16 14.16
N GLY A 50 12.88 -24.42 15.24
CA GLY A 50 13.09 -23.75 16.53
C GLY A 50 12.19 -22.56 16.86
N GLY A 51 10.94 -22.51 16.38
CA GLY A 51 9.97 -21.47 16.80
C GLY A 51 10.29 -20.06 16.27
N GLN A 52 11.18 -19.95 15.28
CA GLN A 52 11.43 -18.71 14.58
C GLN A 52 10.24 -18.35 13.68
N LYS A 53 9.83 -17.08 13.70
CA LYS A 53 8.84 -16.53 12.78
C LYS A 53 9.55 -15.74 11.68
N LEU A 54 9.18 -15.99 10.42
CA LEU A 54 9.65 -15.18 9.29
C LEU A 54 8.91 -13.86 9.24
N LEU A 55 9.65 -12.78 8.99
CA LEU A 55 9.09 -11.46 8.74
C LEU A 55 8.95 -11.24 7.23
N GLY A 56 7.73 -10.98 6.77
CA GLY A 56 7.46 -10.45 5.44
C GLY A 56 7.83 -8.97 5.41
N VAL A 57 9.07 -8.65 5.01
CA VAL A 57 9.64 -7.29 5.10
C VAL A 57 8.93 -6.29 4.18
N VAL A 58 8.37 -6.77 3.07
CA VAL A 58 7.47 -6.01 2.18
C VAL A 58 6.44 -6.99 1.64
N SER A 59 5.28 -7.06 2.29
CA SER A 59 4.17 -7.89 1.84
C SER A 59 2.86 -7.20 2.19
N PHE A 60 1.81 -7.50 1.42
CA PHE A 60 0.47 -6.99 1.59
C PHE A 60 -0.54 -8.15 1.64
N VAL A 61 -1.76 -7.88 2.11
CA VAL A 61 -2.86 -8.88 2.08
C VAL A 61 -3.08 -9.52 0.69
N ASN A 62 -2.84 -8.80 -0.41
CA ASN A 62 -2.96 -9.35 -1.77
C ASN A 62 -1.86 -10.37 -2.10
N ASP A 63 -0.68 -10.24 -1.51
CA ASP A 63 0.39 -11.23 -1.64
C ASP A 63 0.00 -12.52 -0.91
N ILE A 64 -0.60 -12.39 0.27
CA ILE A 64 -1.13 -13.51 1.04
C ILE A 64 -2.29 -14.19 0.31
N HIS A 65 -3.17 -13.40 -0.31
CA HIS A 65 -4.23 -13.91 -1.18
C HIS A 65 -3.65 -14.79 -2.31
N THR A 66 -2.54 -14.35 -2.91
CA THR A 66 -1.89 -15.06 -4.02
C THR A 66 -1.15 -16.32 -3.55
N LEU A 67 -0.45 -16.26 -2.41
CA LEU A 67 0.32 -17.37 -1.86
C LEU A 67 -0.56 -18.45 -1.22
N GLY A 68 -1.72 -18.06 -0.70
CA GLY A 68 -2.60 -18.90 0.10
C GLY A 68 -2.11 -19.09 1.54
N LEU A 69 -3.06 -19.40 2.43
CA LEU A 69 -2.77 -19.58 3.86
C LEU A 69 -1.89 -20.80 4.15
N ASP A 70 -1.99 -21.87 3.35
CA ASP A 70 -1.14 -23.06 3.53
C ASP A 70 0.35 -22.71 3.49
N THR A 71 0.73 -21.81 2.57
CA THR A 71 2.11 -21.36 2.37
C THR A 71 2.50 -20.26 3.35
N ALA A 72 1.59 -19.33 3.63
CA ALA A 72 1.91 -18.07 4.30
C ALA A 72 1.59 -18.05 5.80
N GLN A 73 0.91 -19.06 6.35
CA GLN A 73 0.55 -19.12 7.77
C GLN A 73 1.75 -18.89 8.70
N GLY A 74 1.54 -18.12 9.77
CA GLY A 74 2.56 -17.81 10.77
C GLY A 74 3.58 -16.74 10.36
N LEU A 75 3.55 -16.25 9.12
CA LEU A 75 4.36 -15.08 8.72
C LEU A 75 3.94 -13.85 9.52
N LEU A 76 4.93 -13.07 9.96
CA LEU A 76 4.70 -11.77 10.56
C LEU A 76 4.78 -10.67 9.51
N MET A 77 3.89 -9.69 9.58
CA MET A 77 3.82 -8.57 8.65
C MET A 77 3.62 -7.26 9.39
N THR A 78 4.36 -6.22 9.00
CA THR A 78 4.16 -4.87 9.54
C THR A 78 3.35 -4.07 8.54
N GLU A 79 2.12 -3.73 8.89
CA GLU A 79 1.21 -2.94 8.04
C GLU A 79 0.57 -1.80 8.84
N SER A 80 0.24 -0.72 8.14
CA SER A 80 -0.50 0.41 8.72
C SER A 80 -2.01 0.30 8.52
N PHE A 81 -2.48 -0.69 7.74
CA PHE A 81 -3.88 -0.86 7.39
C PHE A 81 -4.18 -2.34 7.12
N TYR A 82 -5.35 -2.80 7.55
CA TYR A 82 -5.97 -4.05 7.12
C TYR A 82 -7.48 -3.84 7.04
N TRP A 83 -8.13 -4.39 6.03
CA TRP A 83 -9.56 -4.11 5.77
C TRP A 83 -10.46 -4.52 6.95
N ASP A 84 -10.16 -5.63 7.63
CA ASP A 84 -10.92 -6.15 8.78
C ASP A 84 -10.34 -5.69 10.13
N LEU A 85 -9.49 -4.65 10.16
CA LEU A 85 -8.88 -4.16 11.39
C LEU A 85 -9.92 -3.60 12.37
N ASN A 86 -10.89 -2.83 11.88
CA ASN A 86 -11.97 -2.20 12.66
C ASN A 86 -13.17 -1.85 11.76
N ASP A 87 -14.22 -1.26 12.34
CA ASP A 87 -15.44 -0.92 11.60
C ASP A 87 -15.21 0.14 10.51
N HIS A 88 -14.29 1.09 10.74
CA HIS A 88 -13.98 2.12 9.74
C HIS A 88 -13.23 1.53 8.53
N SER A 89 -12.26 0.64 8.77
CA SER A 89 -11.55 -0.03 7.67
C SER A 89 -12.48 -0.93 6.85
N ARG A 90 -13.43 -1.62 7.52
CA ARG A 90 -14.46 -2.42 6.86
C ARG A 90 -15.35 -1.54 5.99
N ALA A 91 -15.90 -0.47 6.55
CA ALA A 91 -16.74 0.47 5.81
C ALA A 91 -15.98 1.13 4.64
N PHE A 92 -14.70 1.45 4.81
CA PHE A 92 -13.87 1.93 3.71
C PHE A 92 -13.79 0.90 2.59
N THR A 93 -13.44 -0.35 2.88
CA THR A 93 -13.31 -1.41 1.87
C THR A 93 -14.65 -1.74 1.21
N GLU A 94 -15.76 -1.78 1.95
CA GLU A 94 -17.11 -1.99 1.40
C GLU A 94 -17.49 -0.96 0.34
N ARG A 95 -17.04 0.31 0.47
CA ARG A 95 -17.27 1.33 -0.57
C ARG A 95 -16.45 1.11 -1.84
N ILE A 96 -15.35 0.37 -1.75
CA ILE A 96 -14.41 0.13 -2.86
C ILE A 96 -14.79 -1.13 -3.64
N LEU A 97 -15.23 -2.19 -2.97
CA LEU A 97 -15.52 -3.50 -3.58
C LEU A 97 -16.46 -3.45 -4.80
N PRO A 98 -17.53 -2.62 -4.84
CA PRO A 98 -18.37 -2.52 -6.03
C PRO A 98 -17.64 -2.00 -7.28
N LYS A 99 -16.51 -1.30 -7.12
CA LYS A 99 -15.68 -0.75 -8.20
C LYS A 99 -14.47 -1.62 -8.52
N ALA A 100 -14.05 -2.44 -7.58
CA ALA A 100 -12.94 -3.38 -7.72
C ALA A 100 -13.34 -4.73 -7.08
N PRO A 101 -14.19 -5.52 -7.77
CA PRO A 101 -14.64 -6.81 -7.28
C PRO A 101 -13.45 -7.71 -6.99
N ASP A 102 -13.54 -8.48 -5.89
CA ASP A 102 -12.52 -9.44 -5.45
C ASP A 102 -11.12 -8.84 -5.26
N ASN A 103 -11.00 -7.52 -5.07
CA ASN A 103 -9.73 -6.87 -4.79
C ASN A 103 -9.85 -6.00 -3.54
N TYR A 104 -9.58 -6.62 -2.38
CA TYR A 104 -9.61 -5.92 -1.11
C TYR A 104 -8.41 -4.98 -0.99
N SER A 105 -8.66 -3.82 -0.38
CA SER A 105 -7.64 -2.80 -0.28
C SER A 105 -6.49 -3.20 0.64
N ASN A 106 -5.27 -2.90 0.19
CA ASN A 106 -4.07 -2.93 1.04
C ASN A 106 -3.68 -1.53 1.51
N GLN A 107 -2.64 -1.44 2.35
CA GLN A 107 -2.17 -0.18 2.91
C GLN A 107 -1.72 0.86 1.85
N CYS A 108 -1.27 0.44 0.67
CA CYS A 108 -0.89 1.37 -0.40
C CYS A 108 -2.13 2.05 -1.01
N GLN A 109 -3.19 1.28 -1.28
CA GLN A 109 -4.44 1.81 -1.80
C GLN A 109 -5.14 2.71 -0.76
N ALA A 110 -5.19 2.24 0.48
CA ALA A 110 -5.68 3.03 1.62
C ALA A 110 -4.87 4.33 1.79
N GLY A 111 -3.54 4.24 1.69
CA GLY A 111 -2.62 5.39 1.76
C GLY A 111 -2.87 6.43 0.67
N ALA A 112 -3.07 5.98 -0.57
CA ALA A 112 -3.40 6.86 -1.68
C ALA A 112 -4.75 7.57 -1.47
N TYR A 113 -5.76 6.85 -0.97
CA TYR A 113 -7.04 7.43 -0.58
C TYR A 113 -6.88 8.51 0.49
N SER A 114 -6.19 8.21 1.60
CA SER A 114 -5.98 9.13 2.71
C SER A 114 -5.23 10.39 2.27
N ALA A 115 -4.14 10.23 1.50
CA ALA A 115 -3.35 11.35 1.00
C ALA A 115 -4.17 12.25 0.06
N ALA A 116 -4.92 11.66 -0.87
CA ALA A 116 -5.78 12.41 -1.78
C ALA A 116 -6.90 13.14 -1.03
N LEU A 117 -7.56 12.48 -0.08
CA LEU A 117 -8.62 13.08 0.73
C LEU A 117 -8.09 14.27 1.54
N HIS A 118 -6.96 14.12 2.21
CA HIS A 118 -6.35 15.20 3.00
C HIS A 118 -5.95 16.40 2.13
N TYR A 119 -5.38 16.13 0.95
CA TYR A 119 -5.06 17.17 -0.02
C TYR A 119 -6.32 17.91 -0.49
N LEU A 120 -7.41 17.20 -0.81
CA LEU A 120 -8.67 17.80 -1.25
C LEU A 120 -9.34 18.62 -0.14
N LYS A 121 -9.24 18.19 1.12
CA LYS A 121 -9.68 19.00 2.28
C LYS A 121 -8.90 20.31 2.36
N ALA A 122 -7.58 20.25 2.27
CA ALA A 122 -6.73 21.46 2.28
C ALA A 122 -7.04 22.38 1.09
N LEU A 123 -7.26 21.82 -0.10
CA LEU A 123 -7.67 22.55 -1.30
C LEU A 123 -9.01 23.26 -1.10
N GLY A 124 -9.97 22.62 -0.42
CA GLY A 124 -11.25 23.21 -0.05
C GLY A 124 -11.12 24.43 0.88
N GLU A 125 -10.15 24.42 1.80
CA GLU A 125 -9.89 25.55 2.70
C GLU A 125 -9.24 26.75 2.00
N VAL A 126 -8.25 26.52 1.13
CA VAL A 126 -7.53 27.63 0.46
C VAL A 126 -8.19 28.12 -0.81
N GLY A 127 -8.95 27.26 -1.49
CA GLY A 127 -9.51 27.49 -2.81
C GLY A 127 -8.50 27.22 -3.95
N LEU A 128 -9.05 26.84 -5.11
CA LEU A 128 -8.28 26.36 -6.26
C LEU A 128 -7.22 27.36 -6.78
N GLU A 129 -7.57 28.63 -6.90
CA GLU A 129 -6.66 29.65 -7.45
C GLU A 129 -5.46 29.90 -6.53
N ARG A 130 -5.67 29.89 -5.21
CA ARG A 130 -4.57 30.04 -4.24
C ARG A 130 -3.69 28.81 -4.18
N ALA A 131 -4.27 27.61 -4.33
CA ALA A 131 -3.50 26.38 -4.42
C ALA A 131 -2.61 26.36 -5.68
N LYS A 132 -3.16 26.70 -6.85
CA LYS A 132 -2.40 26.82 -8.11
C LYS A 132 -1.25 27.84 -8.03
N ALA A 133 -1.43 28.90 -7.25
CA ALA A 133 -0.42 29.93 -7.10
C ALA A 133 0.81 29.48 -6.29
N SER A 134 0.71 28.46 -5.43
CA SER A 134 1.84 27.97 -4.64
C SER A 134 1.63 26.60 -4.00
N ASP A 135 2.32 25.59 -4.52
CA ASP A 135 2.36 24.24 -3.94
C ASP A 135 2.90 24.24 -2.50
N ARG A 136 3.84 25.14 -2.19
CA ARG A 136 4.40 25.26 -0.84
C ARG A 136 3.34 25.63 0.19
N LYS A 137 2.43 26.55 -0.14
CA LYS A 137 1.40 27.01 0.79
C LYS A 137 0.40 25.91 1.14
N ILE A 138 0.03 25.07 0.17
CA ILE A 138 -0.86 23.93 0.42
C ILE A 138 -0.16 22.85 1.25
N VAL A 139 1.11 22.54 0.98
CA VAL A 139 1.89 21.60 1.82
C VAL A 139 2.04 22.11 3.26
N GLU A 140 2.33 23.41 3.44
CA GLU A 140 2.40 24.02 4.76
C GLU A 140 1.05 23.99 5.50
N LEU A 141 -0.06 24.16 4.77
CA LEU A 141 -1.39 24.00 5.35
C LEU A 141 -1.69 22.55 5.74
N MET A 142 -1.44 21.59 4.85
CA MET A 142 -1.62 20.16 5.13
C MET A 142 -0.85 19.70 6.38
N LYS A 143 0.32 20.28 6.63
CA LYS A 143 1.12 20.05 7.86
C LYS A 143 0.53 20.66 9.13
N ARG A 144 -0.27 21.73 9.01
CA ARG A 144 -0.96 22.36 10.14
C ARG A 144 -2.31 21.70 10.46
N MET A 145 -2.97 21.16 9.44
CA MET A 145 -4.24 20.44 9.60
C MET A 145 -3.99 19.06 10.24
N LEU A 146 -4.88 18.68 11.16
CA LEU A 146 -4.97 17.28 11.59
C LEU A 146 -5.50 16.44 10.43
N THR A 147 -5.00 15.20 10.32
CA THR A 147 -5.53 14.22 9.37
C THR A 147 -6.65 13.44 10.06
N ASP A 148 -7.71 13.11 9.34
CA ASP A 148 -8.74 12.21 9.82
C ASP A 148 -9.47 11.59 8.61
N ASP A 149 -9.51 10.26 8.56
CA ASP A 149 -10.09 9.48 7.46
C ASP A 149 -10.47 8.07 7.89
N ASP A 150 -11.33 7.40 7.10
CA ASP A 150 -11.83 6.07 7.44
C ASP A 150 -10.77 4.95 7.39
N ALA A 151 -9.62 5.18 6.75
CA ALA A 151 -8.58 4.16 6.59
C ALA A 151 -7.59 4.16 7.76
N PHE A 152 -7.14 5.34 8.20
CA PHE A 152 -6.13 5.47 9.24
C PHE A 152 -6.56 6.30 10.46
N GLY A 153 -7.79 6.83 10.46
CA GLY A 153 -8.33 7.63 11.55
C GLY A 153 -7.55 8.93 11.82
N PRO A 154 -7.66 9.46 13.05
CA PRO A 154 -7.03 10.72 13.42
C PRO A 154 -5.50 10.62 13.41
N GLY A 155 -4.84 11.70 13.01
CA GLY A 155 -3.39 11.79 12.94
C GLY A 155 -2.87 13.18 12.61
N SER A 156 -1.61 13.26 12.22
CA SER A 156 -0.96 14.52 11.86
C SER A 156 0.17 14.32 10.86
N ILE A 157 0.59 15.38 10.19
CA ILE A 157 1.79 15.37 9.34
C ILE A 157 2.91 16.13 10.06
N ARG A 158 3.98 15.41 10.40
CA ARG A 158 5.17 15.97 11.06
C ARG A 158 5.94 16.89 10.13
N ALA A 159 6.82 17.73 10.70
CA ALA A 159 7.60 18.72 9.95
C ALA A 159 8.39 18.14 8.76
N ASP A 160 8.87 16.90 8.87
CA ASP A 160 9.57 16.15 7.81
C ASP A 160 8.64 15.58 6.72
N GLY A 161 7.34 15.87 6.79
CA GLY A 161 6.33 15.37 5.85
C GLY A 161 5.83 13.96 6.19
N ARG A 162 6.25 13.37 7.31
CA ARG A 162 5.75 12.05 7.73
C ARG A 162 4.34 12.18 8.29
N LYS A 163 3.36 11.49 7.68
CA LYS A 163 2.07 11.24 8.34
C LYS A 163 2.31 10.29 9.51
N LEU A 164 1.86 10.70 10.70
CA LEU A 164 1.95 9.93 11.94
C LEU A 164 0.62 9.23 12.20
N HIS A 165 0.69 7.92 12.36
CA HIS A 165 -0.40 7.00 12.65
C HIS A 165 0.14 5.72 13.28
N ASP A 166 -0.74 4.94 13.87
CA ASP A 166 -0.37 3.65 14.46
C ASP A 166 0.08 2.67 13.38
N VAL A 167 1.04 1.81 13.73
CA VAL A 167 1.53 0.74 12.86
C VAL A 167 1.30 -0.59 13.56
N HIS A 168 0.87 -1.59 12.81
CA HIS A 168 0.41 -2.86 13.34
C HIS A 168 1.34 -3.99 12.90
N LEU A 169 1.62 -4.89 13.84
CA LEU A 169 2.18 -6.19 13.57
C LEU A 169 1.03 -7.18 13.43
N PHE A 170 0.91 -7.80 12.28
CA PHE A 170 -0.01 -8.87 11.99
C PHE A 170 0.71 -10.20 11.89
N GLU A 171 -0.03 -11.26 12.17
CA GLU A 171 0.36 -12.63 11.86
C GLU A 171 -0.63 -13.19 10.84
N VAL A 172 -0.11 -13.89 9.83
CA VAL A 172 -0.96 -14.61 8.88
C VAL A 172 -1.59 -15.81 9.59
N LYS A 173 -2.92 -15.90 9.47
CA LYS A 173 -3.74 -16.95 10.06
C LYS A 173 -3.38 -18.33 9.50
N LYS A 174 -3.64 -19.37 10.30
CA LYS A 174 -3.72 -20.73 9.78
C LYS A 174 -4.98 -20.90 8.92
N PRO A 175 -5.00 -21.85 7.97
CA PRO A 175 -6.21 -22.15 7.20
C PRO A 175 -7.45 -22.36 8.06
N GLU A 176 -7.31 -23.08 9.18
CA GLU A 176 -8.43 -23.36 10.11
C GLU A 176 -8.94 -22.13 10.88
N GLU A 177 -8.17 -21.03 10.94
CA GLU A 177 -8.56 -19.79 11.64
C GLU A 177 -9.30 -18.80 10.71
N SER A 178 -9.29 -19.04 9.40
CA SER A 178 -9.89 -18.16 8.40
C SER A 178 -11.38 -18.44 8.25
N ARG A 179 -12.18 -17.38 8.26
CA ARG A 179 -13.64 -17.45 8.05
C ARG A 179 -14.04 -17.39 6.57
N GLY A 180 -13.07 -17.24 5.66
CA GLY A 180 -13.32 -17.15 4.23
C GLY A 180 -12.28 -16.32 3.48
N PRO A 181 -12.50 -16.09 2.17
CA PRO A 181 -11.61 -15.25 1.37
C PRO A 181 -11.37 -13.89 2.02
N TRP A 182 -10.13 -13.42 1.94
CA TRP A 182 -9.63 -12.16 2.51
C TRP A 182 -9.52 -12.10 4.03
N ASP A 183 -9.99 -13.10 4.77
CA ASP A 183 -9.77 -13.22 6.21
C ASP A 183 -8.43 -13.90 6.51
N TYR A 184 -7.33 -13.16 6.36
CA TYR A 184 -5.97 -13.72 6.37
C TYR A 184 -5.10 -13.28 7.53
N LEU A 185 -5.35 -12.11 8.10
CA LEU A 185 -4.46 -11.51 9.10
C LEU A 185 -5.14 -11.46 10.46
N LYS A 186 -4.37 -11.71 11.52
CA LYS A 186 -4.77 -11.43 12.90
C LYS A 186 -3.79 -10.44 13.53
N LEU A 187 -4.32 -9.46 14.27
CA LEU A 187 -3.52 -8.44 14.91
C LEU A 187 -2.72 -9.06 16.07
N ALA A 188 -1.39 -8.99 16.00
CA ALA A 188 -0.51 -9.43 17.07
C ALA A 188 -0.16 -8.29 18.03
N ARG A 189 0.10 -7.09 17.49
CA ARG A 189 0.46 -5.91 18.29
C ARG A 189 0.20 -4.61 17.54
N THR A 190 -0.12 -3.56 18.26
CA THR A 190 -0.11 -2.18 17.76
C THR A 190 1.06 -1.41 18.36
N THR A 191 1.76 -0.66 17.51
CA THR A 191 2.77 0.33 17.90
C THR A 191 2.15 1.71 17.71
N PRO A 192 1.95 2.49 18.79
CA PRO A 192 1.36 3.82 18.68
C PRO A 192 2.19 4.77 17.80
N ALA A 193 1.54 5.73 17.15
CA ALA A 193 2.15 6.70 16.24
C ALA A 193 3.40 7.40 16.81
N ALA A 194 3.43 7.65 18.13
CA ALA A 194 4.55 8.28 18.83
C ALA A 194 5.85 7.45 18.79
N GLY A 195 5.74 6.13 18.69
CA GLY A 195 6.88 5.19 18.63
C GLY A 195 6.99 4.40 17.33
N ALA A 196 6.01 4.52 16.43
CA ALA A 196 5.97 3.75 15.19
C ALA A 196 6.95 4.23 14.12
N PHE A 197 7.43 5.48 14.22
CA PHE A 197 8.34 6.07 13.25
C PHE A 197 9.62 6.53 13.90
N ARG A 198 10.69 6.52 13.11
CA ARG A 198 11.98 7.06 13.52
C ARG A 198 11.80 8.47 14.12
N PRO A 199 12.41 8.75 15.29
CA PRO A 199 12.42 10.08 15.88
C PRO A 199 12.90 11.13 14.88
N LEU A 200 12.32 12.32 14.94
CA LEU A 200 12.63 13.38 13.98
C LEU A 200 14.12 13.76 14.00
N ALA A 201 14.73 13.77 15.19
CA ALA A 201 16.15 14.09 15.38
C ALA A 201 17.10 13.08 14.71
N GLU A 202 16.65 11.84 14.50
CA GLU A 202 17.43 10.76 13.86
C GLU A 202 17.11 10.62 12.36
N GLY A 203 16.16 11.41 11.85
CA GLY A 203 15.70 11.34 10.45
C GLY A 203 16.63 12.00 9.45
N GLY A 204 17.41 13.01 9.86
CA GLY A 204 18.34 13.74 8.99
C GLY A 204 17.67 14.49 7.83
N CYS A 205 16.36 14.77 7.91
CA CYS A 205 15.62 15.43 6.84
C CYS A 205 16.12 16.88 6.65
N PRO A 206 16.70 17.25 5.49
CA PRO A 206 17.26 18.59 5.28
C PRO A 206 16.20 19.70 5.23
N LEU A 207 14.93 19.33 5.02
CA LEU A 207 13.80 20.25 5.00
C LEU A 207 13.28 20.60 6.39
N VAL A 208 13.63 19.79 7.40
CA VAL A 208 13.47 20.17 8.79
C VAL A 208 14.72 20.92 9.17
N LYS A 209 14.58 22.19 9.57
CA LYS A 209 15.72 23.00 10.01
C LYS A 209 16.46 22.27 11.13
N ALA A 210 17.52 21.54 10.78
CA ALA A 210 18.54 21.18 11.72
C ALA A 210 19.10 22.53 12.19
N ARG A 211 18.88 22.88 13.45
CA ARG A 211 19.75 23.86 14.07
C ARG A 211 21.15 23.28 13.93
N ARG A 212 21.95 23.83 13.01
CA ARG A 212 23.34 23.39 12.82
C ARG A 212 23.99 23.44 14.20
N PRO A 213 24.65 22.38 14.68
CA PRO A 213 25.55 22.51 15.82
C PRO A 213 26.60 23.55 15.39
N GLY A 214 26.55 24.76 15.96
CA GLY A 214 27.48 25.84 15.65
C GLY A 214 26.90 27.18 15.18
N SER A 215 25.60 27.32 14.87
CA SER A 215 25.06 28.67 14.56
C SER A 215 24.59 29.41 15.83
N ALA A 216 25.52 29.67 16.74
CA ALA A 216 25.40 30.83 17.61
C ALA A 216 25.85 32.04 16.78
N ALA A 217 24.95 32.62 15.99
CA ALA A 217 25.20 33.94 15.44
C ALA A 217 25.04 34.93 16.61
N ALA A 218 26.15 35.58 16.93
CA ALA A 218 26.29 36.59 17.96
C ALA A 218 25.17 37.64 17.87
N LEU A 219 24.41 37.76 18.95
CA LEU A 219 23.78 39.02 19.31
C LEU A 219 24.78 39.73 20.22
N SER A 220 25.55 40.64 19.64
CA SER A 220 26.37 41.61 20.37
C SER A 220 26.42 42.91 19.56
N HIS A 221 25.95 43.97 20.23
CA HIS A 221 25.92 45.39 19.90
C HIS A 221 24.76 45.90 19.03
#